data_AF-A0A2C9XWQ7-F1
#
_entry.id   AF-A0A2C9XWQ7-F1
#
_cell.length_a   1.000
_cell.length_b   1.000
_cell.length_c   1.000
_cell.angle_alpha   90.00
_cell.angle_beta   90.00
_cell.angle_gamma   90.00
#
_symmetry.space_group_name_H-M   'P 1'
#
loop_
_entity.id
_entity.type
_entity.pdbx_description
1 polymer ?
#
loop_
_entity_poly.entity_id
_entity_poly.type
_entity_poly.pdbx_seq_one_letter_code
_entity_poly.pdbx_strand_id
1 'polypeptide(L)'
;MEKQTVIIEYYVNTQYWLDAYHAKYGVLDHEFAQKLNDSTPDNMRHFTMSFNNEKLVIFNKDKNEINTFYYQDLYCINKTENGYLFFINNQDFYFVSQQSFKSDELEIIHDFLCDYLGKNLENQIAEINNYKMDINRIYYCFYYLLFKKSIMTPIYILVMFLPCYFLIKDSSKALFFVYFTILYSIAIYFSIKPGIKCSAKNQFKTTNDFFLYSRVIFYDDRFIMINKNQIGISIIKYSQLYKIRKVKKGYLFLINSSMSYLFYNEDFTPKQRQVLEDNLMQYNNFYSK
;
A
#
# COMPACT_ATOMS: atom_id res chain seq x y z
N MET A 1 33.17 21.59 -26.74
CA MET A 1 33.28 20.16 -26.38
C MET A 1 32.18 19.42 -27.13
N GLU A 2 32.52 18.38 -27.89
CA GLU A 2 31.50 17.45 -28.39
C GLU A 2 30.74 16.88 -27.19
N LYS A 3 29.40 16.93 -27.25
CA LYS A 3 28.56 16.36 -26.20
C LYS A 3 28.70 14.85 -26.27
N GLN A 4 29.42 14.28 -25.30
CA GLN A 4 29.50 12.84 -25.12
C GLN A 4 28.07 12.28 -25.11
N THR A 5 27.84 11.27 -25.95
CA THR A 5 26.51 10.72 -26.19
C THR A 5 26.57 9.22 -25.95
N VAL A 6 25.65 8.70 -25.16
CA VAL A 6 25.48 7.27 -24.91
C VAL A 6 24.26 6.80 -25.71
N ILE A 7 24.37 5.68 -26.39
CA ILE A 7 23.29 5.13 -27.23
C ILE A 7 23.04 3.70 -26.82
N ILE A 8 21.77 3.37 -26.57
CA ILE A 8 21.33 1.99 -26.30
C ILE A 8 20.22 1.60 -27.27
N GLU A 9 20.10 0.30 -27.47
CA GLU A 9 18.97 -0.30 -28.18
C GLU A 9 18.13 -1.11 -27.20
N TYR A 10 16.81 -1.05 -27.33
CA TYR A 10 15.94 -1.89 -26.53
C TYR A 10 14.72 -2.36 -27.33
N TYR A 11 14.22 -3.51 -26.92
CA TYR A 11 13.07 -4.18 -27.52
C TYR A 11 11.96 -4.34 -26.48
N VAL A 12 10.75 -3.89 -26.82
CA VAL A 12 9.58 -4.01 -25.94
C VAL A 12 8.98 -5.41 -26.10
N ASN A 13 9.29 -6.26 -25.12
CA ASN A 13 8.75 -7.61 -24.96
C ASN A 13 8.18 -7.80 -23.55
N THR A 14 7.71 -9.02 -23.25
CA THR A 14 7.21 -9.38 -21.91
C THR A 14 8.25 -9.10 -20.81
N GLN A 15 9.54 -9.37 -21.05
CA GLN A 15 10.59 -9.14 -20.05
C GLN A 15 10.78 -7.65 -19.77
N TYR A 16 10.78 -6.81 -20.81
CA TYR A 16 10.82 -5.35 -20.66
C TYR A 16 9.68 -4.86 -19.77
N TRP A 17 8.45 -5.33 -20.02
CA TRP A 17 7.30 -4.96 -19.19
C TRP A 17 7.46 -5.45 -17.76
N LEU A 18 7.91 -6.69 -17.56
CA LEU A 18 8.16 -7.23 -16.22
C LEU A 18 9.17 -6.36 -15.46
N ASP A 19 10.30 -6.02 -16.08
CA ASP A 19 11.37 -5.23 -15.47
C ASP A 19 10.91 -3.79 -15.18
N ALA A 20 10.20 -3.17 -16.12
CA ALA A 20 9.68 -1.81 -15.99
C ALA A 20 8.68 -1.69 -14.83
N TYR A 21 7.75 -2.64 -14.72
CA TYR A 21 6.76 -2.66 -13.63
C TYR A 21 7.38 -3.06 -12.30
N HIS A 22 8.37 -3.96 -12.30
CA HIS A 22 9.14 -4.27 -11.10
C HIS A 22 9.94 -3.05 -10.63
N ALA A 23 10.59 -2.32 -11.53
CA ALA A 23 11.31 -1.10 -11.20
C ALA A 23 10.38 -0.01 -10.63
N LYS A 24 9.18 0.15 -11.18
CA LYS A 24 8.21 1.16 -10.73
C LYS A 24 7.50 0.80 -9.43
N TYR A 25 7.03 -0.44 -9.31
CA TYR A 25 6.12 -0.84 -8.24
C TYR A 25 6.71 -1.88 -7.28
N GLY A 26 7.80 -2.56 -7.64
CA GLY A 26 8.35 -3.68 -6.87
C GLY A 26 7.49 -4.94 -6.94
N VAL A 27 6.83 -5.17 -8.08
CA VAL A 27 5.87 -6.26 -8.31
C VAL A 27 6.34 -7.11 -9.49
N LEU A 28 6.21 -8.43 -9.37
CA LEU A 28 6.56 -9.41 -10.41
C LEU A 28 5.29 -10.14 -10.88
N ASP A 29 4.49 -9.47 -11.70
CA ASP A 29 3.24 -10.03 -12.26
C ASP A 29 3.43 -10.44 -13.73
N HIS A 30 3.75 -11.71 -13.93
CA HIS A 30 4.02 -12.27 -15.26
C HIS A 30 2.79 -12.29 -16.18
N GLU A 31 1.61 -12.58 -15.63
CA GLU A 31 0.39 -12.67 -16.44
C GLU A 31 0.01 -11.29 -16.97
N PHE A 32 0.11 -10.26 -16.13
CA PHE A 32 -0.12 -8.89 -16.55
C PHE A 32 0.93 -8.41 -17.56
N ALA A 33 2.22 -8.68 -17.32
CA ALA A 33 3.28 -8.32 -18.27
C ALA A 33 3.06 -8.98 -19.64
N GLN A 34 2.58 -10.23 -19.67
CA GLN A 34 2.23 -10.91 -20.91
C GLN A 34 1.03 -10.25 -21.60
N LYS A 35 -0.04 -9.93 -20.88
CA LYS A 35 -1.20 -9.21 -21.44
C LYS A 35 -0.81 -7.87 -22.06
N LEU A 36 0.08 -7.12 -21.41
CA LEU A 36 0.62 -5.88 -21.98
C LEU A 36 1.41 -6.13 -23.25
N ASN A 37 2.31 -7.12 -23.24
CA ASN A 37 3.08 -7.50 -24.42
C ASN A 37 2.17 -7.89 -25.59
N ASP A 38 1.12 -8.66 -25.33
CA ASP A 38 0.15 -9.11 -26.35
C ASP A 38 -0.68 -7.93 -26.88
N SER A 39 -0.93 -6.91 -26.06
CA SER A 39 -1.59 -5.66 -26.46
C SER A 39 -0.67 -4.65 -27.14
N THR A 40 0.66 -4.84 -27.06
CA THR A 40 1.65 -3.93 -27.64
C THR A 40 1.70 -4.14 -29.16
N PRO A 41 1.40 -3.13 -29.99
CA PRO A 41 1.49 -3.26 -31.44
C PRO A 41 2.91 -3.57 -31.90
N ASP A 42 3.05 -4.34 -32.98
CA ASP A 42 4.37 -4.70 -33.52
C ASP A 42 5.20 -3.49 -33.97
N ASN A 43 4.53 -2.39 -34.34
CA ASN A 43 5.19 -1.13 -34.68
C ASN A 43 5.58 -0.26 -33.47
N MET A 44 5.56 -0.83 -32.26
CA MET A 44 5.98 -0.17 -31.02
C MET A 44 6.95 -1.07 -30.26
N ARG A 45 7.84 -1.79 -30.96
CA ARG A 45 8.71 -2.77 -30.32
C ARG A 45 10.19 -2.41 -30.37
N HIS A 46 10.69 -1.82 -31.46
CA HIS A 46 12.11 -1.56 -31.65
C HIS A 46 12.47 -0.09 -31.46
N PHE A 47 13.34 0.19 -30.49
CA PHE A 47 13.75 1.55 -30.17
C PHE A 47 15.26 1.70 -30.02
N THR A 48 15.73 2.91 -30.31
CA THR A 48 17.05 3.41 -29.92
C THR A 48 16.86 4.60 -28.99
N MET A 49 17.57 4.62 -27.85
CA MET A 49 17.66 5.81 -27.01
C MET A 49 19.05 6.40 -27.06
N SER A 50 19.12 7.72 -27.22
CA SER A 50 20.34 8.49 -27.20
C SER A 50 20.27 9.48 -26.04
N PHE A 51 21.30 9.47 -25.21
CA PHE A 51 21.43 10.29 -24.00
C PHE A 51 22.62 11.21 -24.16
N ASN A 52 22.44 12.48 -23.82
CA ASN A 52 23.53 13.41 -23.58
C ASN A 52 23.29 14.14 -22.26
N ASN A 53 24.03 15.20 -21.97
CA ASN A 53 23.92 15.94 -20.71
C ASN A 53 22.64 16.79 -20.53
N GLU A 54 21.78 16.92 -21.55
CA GLU A 54 20.61 17.81 -21.51
C GLU A 54 19.29 17.10 -21.84
N LYS A 55 19.34 16.03 -22.65
CA LYS A 55 18.15 15.41 -23.23
C LYS A 55 18.30 13.93 -23.50
N LEU A 56 17.14 13.28 -23.53
CA LEU A 56 16.89 11.94 -24.03
C LEU A 56 16.19 12.03 -25.38
N VAL A 57 16.74 11.37 -26.39
CA VAL A 57 16.10 11.20 -27.71
C VAL A 57 15.73 9.73 -27.87
N ILE A 58 14.46 9.45 -28.16
CA ILE A 58 13.92 8.11 -28.38
C ILE A 58 13.49 8.00 -29.83
N PHE A 59 14.10 7.07 -30.57
CA PHE A 59 13.75 6.77 -31.94
C PHE A 59 13.02 5.43 -32.01
N ASN A 60 11.78 5.44 -32.50
CA ASN A 60 11.03 4.23 -32.85
C ASN A 60 11.43 3.81 -34.27
N LYS A 61 12.15 2.69 -34.38
CA LYS A 61 12.63 2.16 -35.67
C LYS A 61 11.49 1.66 -36.56
N ASP A 62 10.42 1.13 -35.96
CA ASP A 62 9.32 0.52 -36.69
C ASP A 62 8.39 1.55 -37.35
N LYS A 63 8.27 2.74 -36.73
CA LYS A 63 7.46 3.85 -37.26
C LYS A 63 8.27 4.95 -37.92
N ASN A 64 9.59 4.93 -37.75
CA ASN A 64 10.47 6.03 -38.13
C ASN A 64 10.07 7.36 -37.45
N GLU A 65 9.75 7.28 -36.15
CA GLU A 65 9.32 8.42 -35.33
C GLU A 65 10.39 8.77 -34.28
N ILE A 66 10.67 10.08 -34.11
CA ILE A 66 11.62 10.58 -33.12
C ILE A 66 10.88 11.42 -32.08
N ASN A 67 11.06 11.07 -30.81
CA ASN A 67 10.63 11.87 -29.67
C ASN A 67 11.84 12.40 -28.92
N THR A 68 11.81 13.68 -28.54
CA THR A 68 12.90 14.33 -27.79
C THR A 68 12.34 14.87 -26.47
N PHE A 69 13.01 14.54 -25.37
CA PHE A 69 12.66 14.98 -24.03
C PHE A 69 13.87 15.64 -23.37
N TYR A 70 13.75 16.90 -22.99
CA TYR A 70 14.77 17.58 -22.17
C TYR A 70 14.58 17.18 -20.71
N TYR A 71 15.68 16.90 -20.00
CA TYR A 71 15.59 16.40 -18.62
C TYR A 71 14.94 17.38 -17.65
N GLN A 72 15.09 18.68 -17.90
CA GLN A 72 14.44 19.74 -17.12
C GLN A 72 12.92 19.77 -17.28
N ASP A 73 12.40 19.27 -18.41
CA ASP A 73 10.98 19.31 -18.76
C ASP A 73 10.26 18.00 -18.40
N LEU A 74 11.01 16.95 -18.04
CA LEU A 74 10.44 15.71 -17.55
C LEU A 74 9.76 15.93 -16.20
N TYR A 75 8.65 15.22 -15.98
CA TYR A 75 7.94 15.26 -14.71
C TYR A 75 8.86 14.81 -13.57
N CYS A 76 9.56 13.68 -13.74
CA CYS A 76 10.50 13.15 -12.77
C CYS A 76 11.47 12.18 -13.45
N ILE A 77 12.70 12.10 -12.95
CA ILE A 77 13.62 11.00 -13.27
C ILE A 77 13.91 10.25 -11.97
N ASN A 78 13.47 8.99 -11.89
CA ASN A 78 13.68 8.17 -10.71
C ASN A 78 14.75 7.12 -10.96
N LYS A 79 15.78 7.08 -10.11
CA LYS A 79 16.78 6.01 -10.08
C LYS A 79 16.27 4.88 -9.21
N THR A 80 16.16 3.68 -9.77
CA THR A 80 15.78 2.46 -9.05
C THR A 80 17.01 1.57 -8.87
N GLU A 81 16.88 0.46 -8.13
CA GLU A 81 17.94 -0.52 -7.99
C GLU A 81 18.41 -1.08 -9.35
N ASN A 82 17.49 -1.18 -10.32
CA ASN A 82 17.74 -1.88 -11.58
C ASN A 82 17.85 -0.95 -12.80
N GLY A 83 17.65 0.36 -12.66
CA GLY A 83 17.49 1.23 -13.82
C GLY A 83 17.11 2.67 -13.52
N TYR A 84 16.66 3.34 -14.57
CA TYR A 84 16.12 4.69 -14.55
C TYR A 84 14.70 4.70 -15.12
N LEU A 85 13.80 5.40 -14.44
CA LEU A 85 12.43 5.66 -14.90
C LEU A 85 12.31 7.14 -15.29
N PHE A 86 12.07 7.40 -16.57
CA PHE A 86 11.88 8.74 -17.13
C PHE A 86 10.39 9.00 -17.26
N PHE A 87 9.82 9.79 -16.35
CA PHE A 87 8.40 10.14 -16.34
C PHE A 87 8.16 11.33 -17.24
N ILE A 88 7.40 11.14 -18.32
CA ILE A 88 6.97 12.21 -19.23
C ILE A 88 5.88 13.03 -18.53
N ASN A 89 5.00 12.35 -17.82
CA ASN A 89 3.96 12.91 -16.96
C ASN A 89 3.79 12.00 -15.73
N ASN A 90 2.75 12.19 -14.93
CA ASN A 90 2.51 11.40 -13.72
C ASN A 90 2.09 9.93 -13.97
N GLN A 91 1.83 9.54 -15.22
CA GLN A 91 1.37 8.20 -15.60
C GLN A 91 2.36 7.51 -16.55
N ASP A 92 2.74 8.19 -17.62
CA ASP A 92 3.55 7.68 -18.72
C ASP A 92 5.05 7.79 -18.40
N PHE A 93 5.76 6.69 -18.63
CA PHE A 93 7.18 6.61 -18.36
C PHE A 93 7.90 5.67 -19.33
N TYR A 94 9.21 5.90 -19.47
CA TYR A 94 10.13 4.95 -20.07
C TYR A 94 11.02 4.35 -19.00
N PHE A 95 11.19 3.03 -19.04
CA PHE A 95 12.18 2.34 -18.23
C PHE A 95 13.42 2.01 -19.04
N VAL A 96 14.59 2.23 -18.44
CA VAL A 96 15.89 1.84 -18.98
C VAL A 96 16.65 1.06 -17.91
N SER A 97 17.00 -0.19 -18.22
CA SER A 97 17.76 -1.04 -17.31
C SER A 97 19.21 -0.59 -17.23
N GLN A 98 19.82 -0.67 -16.04
CA GLN A 98 21.26 -0.47 -15.88
C GLN A 98 22.06 -1.50 -16.71
N GLN A 99 21.50 -2.69 -16.95
CA GLN A 99 22.13 -3.73 -17.76
C GLN A 99 22.17 -3.38 -19.26
N SER A 100 21.42 -2.36 -19.70
CA SER A 100 21.45 -1.88 -21.08
C SER A 100 22.70 -1.03 -21.39
N PHE A 101 23.46 -0.64 -20.37
CA PHE A 101 24.65 0.19 -20.51
C PHE A 101 25.92 -0.63 -20.24
N LYS A 102 27.03 -0.22 -20.84
CA LYS A 102 28.36 -0.67 -20.42
C LYS A 102 28.75 -0.03 -19.09
N SER A 103 29.73 -0.62 -18.39
CA SER A 103 30.13 -0.16 -17.06
C SER A 103 30.64 1.29 -17.04
N ASP A 104 31.38 1.70 -18.07
CA ASP A 104 31.86 3.07 -18.27
C ASP A 104 30.73 4.04 -18.63
N GLU A 105 29.75 3.57 -19.41
CA GLU A 105 28.55 4.34 -19.79
C GLU A 105 27.64 4.63 -18.59
N LEU A 106 27.58 3.75 -17.58
CA LEU A 106 26.75 3.95 -16.39
C LEU A 106 27.18 5.17 -15.56
N GLU A 107 28.49 5.39 -15.43
CA GLU A 107 29.03 6.56 -14.71
C GLU A 107 28.66 7.84 -15.46
N ILE A 108 28.85 7.86 -16.79
CA ILE A 108 28.51 8.99 -17.65
C ILE A 108 27.02 9.34 -17.57
N ILE A 109 26.13 8.33 -17.65
CA ILE A 109 24.69 8.53 -17.51
C ILE A 109 24.33 9.06 -16.13
N HIS A 110 24.98 8.54 -15.08
CA HIS A 110 24.72 9.03 -13.74
C HIS A 110 25.07 10.52 -13.60
N ASP A 111 26.20 10.93 -14.17
CA ASP A 111 26.65 12.33 -14.19
C ASP A 111 25.68 13.22 -14.97
N PHE A 112 25.20 12.78 -16.15
CA PHE A 112 24.20 13.51 -16.93
C PHE A 112 22.91 13.75 -16.17
N LEU A 113 22.48 12.76 -15.38
CA LEU A 113 21.19 12.79 -14.71
C LEU A 113 21.23 13.38 -13.30
N CYS A 114 22.41 13.50 -12.68
CA CYS A 114 22.57 13.82 -11.26
C CYS A 114 21.74 15.02 -10.82
N ASP A 115 21.78 16.12 -11.57
CA ASP A 115 21.05 17.37 -11.28
C ASP A 115 19.53 17.29 -11.53
N TYR A 116 19.06 16.21 -12.15
CA TYR A 116 17.67 15.97 -12.52
C TYR A 116 17.01 14.85 -11.71
N LEU A 117 17.81 14.01 -11.03
CA LEU A 117 17.31 12.89 -10.25
C LEU A 117 16.41 13.37 -9.11
N GLY A 118 15.26 12.73 -9.00
CA GLY A 118 14.32 12.92 -7.91
C GLY A 118 13.56 14.25 -7.90
N LYS A 119 13.69 15.08 -8.94
CA LYS A 119 12.84 16.26 -9.11
C LYS A 119 11.37 15.85 -9.14
N ASN A 120 10.54 16.58 -8.40
CA ASN A 120 9.10 16.35 -8.23
C ASN A 120 8.71 14.97 -7.68
N LEU A 121 9.65 14.24 -7.04
CA LEU A 121 9.25 13.08 -6.23
C LEU A 121 8.44 13.55 -5.03
N GLU A 122 7.26 12.96 -4.87
CA GLU A 122 6.46 13.17 -3.67
C GLU A 122 7.25 12.72 -2.44
N ASN A 123 7.21 13.56 -1.39
CA ASN A 123 7.91 13.28 -0.15
C ASN A 123 7.32 12.04 0.53
N GLN A 124 8.13 11.00 0.69
CA GLN A 124 7.75 9.77 1.39
C GLN A 124 8.01 9.94 2.89
N ILE A 125 6.95 9.90 3.69
CA ILE A 125 7.01 9.99 5.14
C ILE A 125 7.56 8.70 5.76
N ALA A 126 7.04 7.57 5.31
CA ALA A 126 7.36 6.27 5.86
C ALA A 126 7.11 5.17 4.83
N GLU A 127 7.79 4.04 5.03
CA GLU A 127 7.67 2.89 4.15
C GLU A 127 7.73 1.59 4.94
N ILE A 128 6.89 0.63 4.55
CA ILE A 128 6.89 -0.74 5.04
C ILE A 128 7.06 -1.66 3.83
N ASN A 129 8.23 -2.28 3.69
CA ASN A 129 8.52 -3.11 2.53
C ASN A 129 7.79 -4.46 2.53
N ASN A 130 7.52 -5.05 3.69
CA ASN A 130 6.95 -6.39 3.81
C ASN A 130 5.73 -6.39 4.75
N TYR A 131 4.77 -5.51 4.49
CA TYR A 131 3.53 -5.50 5.25
C TYR A 131 2.81 -6.84 5.08
N LYS A 132 2.47 -7.47 6.20
CA LYS A 132 1.75 -8.74 6.23
C LYS A 132 0.53 -8.62 7.13
N MET A 133 -0.65 -8.86 6.55
CA MET A 133 -1.88 -8.96 7.31
C MET A 133 -1.96 -10.31 8.04
N ASP A 134 -1.31 -10.41 9.20
CA ASP A 134 -1.33 -11.64 10.01
C ASP A 134 -2.61 -11.78 10.86
N ILE A 135 -2.79 -12.96 11.45
CA ILE A 135 -3.93 -13.27 12.32
C ILE A 135 -4.03 -12.28 13.50
N ASN A 136 -2.90 -11.81 14.04
CA ASN A 136 -2.89 -10.88 15.17
C ASN A 136 -3.40 -9.50 14.74
N ARG A 137 -2.97 -8.96 13.59
CA ARG A 137 -3.47 -7.69 13.06
C ARG A 137 -4.97 -7.76 12.82
N ILE A 138 -5.45 -8.82 12.17
CA ILE A 138 -6.89 -9.04 11.94
C ILE A 138 -7.65 -9.13 13.27
N TYR A 139 -7.13 -9.91 14.23
CA TYR A 139 -7.71 -10.02 15.57
C TYR A 139 -7.81 -8.67 16.26
N TYR A 140 -6.76 -7.85 16.24
CA TYR A 140 -6.78 -6.52 16.86
C TYR A 140 -7.72 -5.57 16.12
N CYS A 141 -7.76 -5.59 14.79
CA CYS A 141 -8.74 -4.85 14.01
C CYS A 141 -10.18 -5.19 14.45
N PHE A 142 -10.54 -6.47 14.48
CA PHE A 142 -11.87 -6.92 14.94
C PHE A 142 -12.13 -6.56 16.41
N TYR A 143 -11.15 -6.74 17.28
CA TYR A 143 -11.25 -6.38 18.69
C TYR A 143 -11.57 -4.89 18.85
N TYR A 144 -10.86 -4.01 18.15
CA TYR A 144 -11.10 -2.57 18.22
C TYR A 144 -12.43 -2.16 17.60
N LEU A 145 -12.84 -2.76 16.49
CA LEU A 145 -14.14 -2.50 15.86
C LEU A 145 -15.31 -2.91 16.77
N LEU A 146 -15.21 -4.06 17.43
CA LEU A 146 -16.29 -4.65 18.23
C LEU A 146 -16.43 -4.01 19.62
N PHE A 147 -15.31 -3.79 20.33
CA PHE A 147 -15.35 -3.23 21.68
C PHE A 147 -15.49 -1.71 21.70
N LYS A 148 -15.02 -0.99 20.67
CA LYS A 148 -15.08 0.49 20.66
C LYS A 148 -16.36 1.05 20.02
N LYS A 149 -17.10 0.28 19.23
CA LYS A 149 -18.44 0.68 18.76
C LYS A 149 -19.51 0.63 19.86
N SER A 150 -19.14 0.32 21.10
CA SER A 150 -20.08 0.14 22.20
C SER A 150 -21.19 -0.88 21.90
N ILE A 151 -21.10 -1.73 20.87
CA ILE A 151 -22.13 -2.75 20.54
C ILE A 151 -22.28 -3.75 21.69
N MET A 152 -21.18 -4.00 22.41
CA MET A 152 -21.22 -4.76 23.63
C MET A 152 -22.10 -4.10 24.69
N THR A 153 -22.18 -2.78 24.76
CA THR A 153 -22.97 -2.08 25.79
C THR A 153 -24.48 -2.37 25.65
N PRO A 154 -25.15 -2.23 24.49
CA PRO A 154 -26.52 -2.68 24.29
C PRO A 154 -26.71 -4.19 24.50
N ILE A 155 -25.75 -5.04 24.10
CA ILE A 155 -25.86 -6.49 24.33
C ILE A 155 -25.79 -6.80 25.83
N TYR A 156 -24.85 -6.18 26.56
CA TYR A 156 -24.75 -6.29 28.01
C TYR A 156 -26.00 -5.76 28.71
N ILE A 157 -26.53 -4.62 28.26
CA ILE A 157 -27.78 -4.03 28.76
C ILE A 157 -28.94 -5.00 28.49
N LEU A 158 -29.14 -5.46 27.25
CA LEU A 158 -30.20 -6.41 26.90
C LEU A 158 -30.11 -7.70 27.71
N VAL A 159 -28.92 -8.27 27.86
CA VAL A 159 -28.72 -9.46 28.68
C VAL A 159 -28.99 -9.17 30.15
N MET A 160 -28.54 -8.03 30.70
CA MET A 160 -28.81 -7.64 32.09
C MET A 160 -30.29 -7.34 32.39
N PHE A 161 -31.05 -6.80 31.42
CA PHE A 161 -32.47 -6.48 31.60
C PHE A 161 -33.43 -7.62 31.20
N LEU A 162 -32.95 -8.64 30.48
CA LEU A 162 -33.71 -9.85 30.19
C LEU A 162 -34.35 -10.49 31.44
N PRO A 163 -33.62 -10.70 32.57
CA PRO A 163 -34.21 -11.25 33.78
C PRO A 163 -35.23 -10.30 34.43
N CYS A 164 -35.09 -8.97 34.30
CA CYS A 164 -36.10 -8.02 34.78
C CYS A 164 -37.47 -8.22 34.10
N TYR A 165 -37.49 -8.56 32.81
CA TYR A 165 -38.72 -8.90 32.09
C TYR A 165 -39.36 -10.20 32.60
N PHE A 166 -38.55 -11.22 32.90
CA PHE A 166 -39.05 -12.50 33.44
C PHE A 166 -39.47 -12.40 34.92
N LEU A 167 -38.82 -11.54 35.70
CA LEU A 167 -39.13 -11.24 37.11
C LEU A 167 -40.54 -10.65 37.29
N ILE A 168 -41.00 -9.84 36.34
CA ILE A 168 -42.35 -9.23 36.35
C ILE A 168 -43.45 -10.29 36.17
N LYS A 169 -43.12 -11.45 35.59
CA LYS A 169 -44.10 -12.46 35.16
C LYS A 169 -44.23 -13.65 36.12
N ASP A 170 -43.18 -13.99 36.87
CA ASP A 170 -43.18 -15.14 37.79
C ASP A 170 -42.12 -14.97 38.90
N SER A 171 -42.50 -14.34 40.01
CA SER A 171 -41.60 -13.96 41.12
C SER A 171 -40.97 -15.15 41.85
N SER A 172 -41.58 -16.34 41.74
CA SER A 172 -41.12 -17.57 42.39
C SER A 172 -39.79 -18.09 41.82
N LYS A 173 -39.47 -17.77 40.56
CA LYS A 173 -38.26 -18.20 39.84
C LYS A 173 -37.25 -17.08 39.64
N ALA A 174 -37.51 -15.93 40.25
CA ALA A 174 -36.72 -14.71 40.19
C ALA A 174 -35.20 -14.93 40.30
N LEU A 175 -34.78 -15.59 41.39
CA LEU A 175 -33.37 -15.85 41.69
C LEU A 175 -32.71 -16.77 40.68
N PHE A 176 -33.43 -17.76 40.15
CA PHE A 176 -32.92 -18.68 39.13
C PHE A 176 -32.62 -17.95 37.81
N PHE A 177 -33.52 -17.06 37.37
CA PHE A 177 -33.31 -16.26 36.17
C PHE A 177 -32.14 -15.29 36.33
N VAL A 178 -32.04 -14.61 37.47
CA VAL A 178 -30.90 -13.72 37.77
C VAL A 178 -29.57 -14.48 37.73
N TYR A 179 -29.50 -15.65 38.38
CA TYR A 179 -28.30 -16.48 38.38
C TYR A 179 -27.93 -16.96 36.97
N PHE A 180 -28.90 -17.44 36.18
CA PHE A 180 -28.66 -17.89 34.81
C PHE A 180 -28.18 -16.75 33.92
N THR A 181 -28.73 -15.54 34.06
CA THR A 181 -28.27 -14.36 33.31
C THR A 181 -26.85 -13.96 33.66
N ILE A 182 -26.47 -13.98 34.94
CA ILE A 182 -25.09 -13.70 35.36
C ILE A 182 -24.13 -14.72 34.75
N LEU A 183 -24.43 -16.02 34.87
CA LEU A 183 -23.63 -17.08 34.27
C LEU A 183 -23.52 -16.94 32.74
N TYR A 184 -24.63 -16.62 32.07
CA TYR A 184 -24.67 -16.44 30.62
C TYR A 184 -23.88 -15.21 30.17
N SER A 185 -23.94 -14.10 30.92
CA SER A 185 -23.15 -12.88 30.67
C SER A 185 -21.66 -13.16 30.81
N ILE A 186 -21.27 -13.91 31.85
CA ILE A 186 -19.89 -14.34 32.07
C ILE A 186 -19.44 -15.25 30.93
N ALA A 187 -20.25 -16.23 30.53
CA ALA A 187 -19.95 -17.14 29.43
C ALA A 187 -19.78 -16.39 28.09
N ILE A 188 -20.66 -15.43 27.78
CA ILE A 188 -20.51 -14.56 26.60
C ILE A 188 -19.20 -13.78 26.69
N TYR A 189 -18.94 -13.11 27.81
CA TYR A 189 -17.71 -12.32 27.98
C TYR A 189 -16.44 -13.13 27.71
N PHE A 190 -16.36 -14.33 28.28
CA PHE A 190 -15.24 -15.24 28.08
C PHE A 190 -15.19 -15.83 26.66
N SER A 191 -16.32 -15.92 25.96
CA SER A 191 -16.41 -16.44 24.59
C SER A 191 -16.08 -15.40 23.51
N ILE A 192 -16.13 -14.10 23.80
CA ILE A 192 -15.86 -13.04 22.82
C ILE A 192 -14.42 -13.11 22.30
N LYS A 193 -13.41 -13.14 23.18
CA LYS A 193 -12.00 -13.16 22.75
C LYS A 193 -11.67 -14.41 21.92
N PRO A 194 -12.04 -15.64 22.34
CA PRO A 194 -11.92 -16.84 21.51
C PRO A 194 -12.67 -16.73 20.18
N GLY A 195 -13.90 -16.21 20.19
CA GLY A 195 -14.72 -16.00 19.00
C GLY A 195 -14.03 -15.10 17.98
N ILE A 196 -13.55 -13.92 18.40
CA ILE A 196 -12.81 -12.99 17.53
C ILE A 196 -11.53 -13.66 17.00
N LYS A 197 -10.82 -14.42 17.82
CA LYS A 197 -9.60 -15.15 17.39
C LYS A 197 -9.94 -16.22 16.34
N CYS A 198 -11.08 -16.89 16.48
CA CYS A 198 -11.59 -17.83 15.48
C CYS A 198 -11.94 -17.11 14.16
N SER A 199 -12.70 -16.02 14.23
CA SER A 199 -13.01 -15.18 13.06
C SER A 199 -11.76 -14.65 12.37
N ALA A 200 -10.76 -14.21 13.13
CA ALA A 200 -9.50 -13.71 12.57
C ALA A 200 -8.71 -14.81 11.84
N LYS A 201 -8.69 -16.03 12.38
CA LYS A 201 -8.11 -17.20 11.70
C LYS A 201 -8.84 -17.53 10.40
N ASN A 202 -10.17 -17.49 10.41
CA ASN A 202 -10.97 -17.77 9.22
C ASN A 202 -10.75 -16.70 8.14
N GLN A 203 -10.78 -15.42 8.52
CA GLN A 203 -10.48 -14.31 7.62
C GLN A 203 -9.07 -14.41 7.05
N PHE A 204 -8.07 -14.73 7.88
CA PHE A 204 -6.69 -14.91 7.41
C PHE A 204 -6.61 -16.00 6.34
N LYS A 205 -7.30 -17.14 6.54
CA LYS A 205 -7.36 -18.22 5.53
C LYS A 205 -8.00 -17.79 4.22
N THR A 206 -9.05 -16.97 4.25
CA THR A 206 -9.74 -16.51 3.02
C THR A 206 -9.05 -15.34 2.33
N THR A 207 -8.24 -14.56 3.05
CA THR A 207 -7.59 -13.35 2.53
C THR A 207 -6.15 -13.61 2.03
N ASN A 208 -5.61 -14.82 2.30
CA ASN A 208 -4.20 -15.14 2.15
C ASN A 208 -3.67 -15.02 0.71
N ASP A 209 -4.50 -15.18 -0.32
CA ASP A 209 -3.97 -15.13 -1.70
C ASP A 209 -3.82 -13.69 -2.24
N PHE A 210 -4.48 -12.69 -1.65
CA PHE A 210 -4.53 -11.32 -2.20
C PHE A 210 -3.75 -10.25 -1.41
N PHE A 211 -3.39 -10.48 -0.15
CA PHE A 211 -2.77 -9.46 0.73
C PHE A 211 -1.52 -9.92 1.47
N LEU A 212 -0.96 -11.06 1.09
CA LEU A 212 0.33 -11.50 1.60
C LEU A 212 1.45 -10.68 0.94
N TYR A 213 2.16 -9.91 1.77
CA TYR A 213 3.36 -9.15 1.39
C TYR A 213 3.06 -7.98 0.46
N SER A 214 2.60 -6.87 1.06
CA SER A 214 2.48 -5.60 0.37
C SER A 214 3.63 -4.67 0.74
N ARG A 215 4.06 -3.84 -0.22
CA ARG A 215 4.81 -2.62 0.06
C ARG A 215 3.81 -1.52 0.40
N VAL A 216 4.01 -0.81 1.51
CA VAL A 216 3.14 0.29 1.92
C VAL A 216 3.96 1.56 2.03
N ILE A 217 3.57 2.59 1.29
CA ILE A 217 4.27 3.88 1.24
C ILE A 217 3.33 4.95 1.77
N PHE A 218 3.78 5.69 2.77
CA PHE A 218 3.04 6.79 3.39
C PHE A 218 3.57 8.11 2.83
N TYR A 219 2.66 8.94 2.34
CA TYR A 219 2.88 10.31 1.90
C TYR A 219 2.15 11.26 2.84
N ASP A 220 2.27 12.56 2.57
CA ASP A 220 1.61 13.61 3.34
C ASP A 220 0.09 13.47 3.35
N ASP A 221 -0.55 13.12 2.22
CA ASP A 221 -2.02 13.10 2.10
C ASP A 221 -2.67 11.71 2.08
N ARG A 222 -1.86 10.66 1.91
CA ARG A 222 -2.34 9.30 1.65
C ARG A 222 -1.30 8.24 2.00
N PHE A 223 -1.74 7.00 2.04
CA PHE A 223 -0.85 5.87 1.91
C PHE A 223 -1.24 5.01 0.70
N ILE A 224 -0.24 4.39 0.09
CA ILE A 224 -0.39 3.50 -1.05
C ILE A 224 0.01 2.10 -0.61
N MET A 225 -0.84 1.11 -0.86
CA MET A 225 -0.52 -0.30 -0.70
C MET A 225 -0.31 -0.93 -2.08
N ILE A 226 0.84 -1.55 -2.27
CA ILE A 226 1.23 -2.23 -3.51
C ILE A 226 1.38 -3.71 -3.19
N ASN A 227 0.57 -4.57 -3.80
CA ASN A 227 0.73 -6.02 -3.68
C ASN A 227 1.99 -6.46 -4.45
N LYS A 228 2.89 -7.22 -3.81
CA LYS A 228 4.13 -7.67 -4.46
C LYS A 228 3.95 -8.80 -5.48
N ASN A 229 2.86 -9.55 -5.35
CA ASN A 229 2.62 -10.74 -6.17
C ASN A 229 1.75 -10.45 -7.40
N GLN A 230 1.01 -9.35 -7.39
CA GLN A 230 0.06 -8.96 -8.45
C GLN A 230 0.03 -7.45 -8.58
N ILE A 231 -0.24 -6.94 -9.78
CA ILE A 231 -0.40 -5.49 -10.00
C ILE A 231 -1.74 -5.05 -9.41
N GLY A 232 -1.69 -4.75 -8.11
CA GLY A 232 -2.79 -4.23 -7.32
C GLY A 232 -2.29 -3.08 -6.46
N ILE A 233 -2.73 -1.86 -6.81
CA ILE A 233 -2.40 -0.63 -6.08
C ILE A 233 -3.67 -0.12 -5.44
N SER A 234 -3.66 0.01 -4.11
CA SER A 234 -4.72 0.68 -3.36
C SER A 234 -4.21 2.01 -2.86
N ILE A 235 -4.84 3.10 -3.30
CA ILE A 235 -4.52 4.45 -2.85
C ILE A 235 -5.58 4.88 -1.84
N ILE A 236 -5.17 5.20 -0.62
CA ILE A 236 -6.08 5.52 0.48
C ILE A 236 -5.70 6.88 1.06
N LYS A 237 -6.51 7.90 0.78
CA LYS A 237 -6.30 9.24 1.31
C LYS A 237 -6.68 9.32 2.78
N TYR A 238 -5.87 9.99 3.60
CA TYR A 238 -6.17 10.12 5.02
C TYR A 238 -7.48 10.85 5.27
N SER A 239 -7.83 11.84 4.45
CA SER A 239 -9.09 12.58 4.51
C SER A 239 -10.32 11.73 4.20
N GLN A 240 -10.18 10.62 3.48
CA GLN A 240 -11.28 9.70 3.14
C GLN A 240 -11.52 8.63 4.21
N LEU A 241 -10.60 8.48 5.17
CA LEU A 241 -10.75 7.52 6.23
C LEU A 241 -11.87 7.95 7.18
N TYR A 242 -12.71 6.99 7.57
CA TYR A 242 -13.66 7.18 8.65
C TYR A 242 -12.95 7.64 9.93
N LYS A 243 -11.79 7.05 10.24
CA LYS A 243 -11.03 7.39 11.44
C LYS A 243 -9.58 6.93 11.42
N ILE A 244 -8.71 7.68 12.07
CA ILE A 244 -7.35 7.25 12.37
C ILE A 244 -7.18 7.23 13.89
N ARG A 245 -6.64 6.15 14.45
CA ARG A 245 -6.50 5.99 15.91
C ARG A 245 -5.13 5.49 16.28
N LYS A 246 -4.43 6.25 17.14
CA LYS A 246 -3.29 5.73 17.88
C LYS A 246 -3.76 4.68 18.88
N VAL A 247 -3.16 3.51 18.84
CA VAL A 247 -3.39 2.38 19.75
C VAL A 247 -2.07 1.99 20.40
N LYS A 248 -2.11 1.25 21.52
CA LYS A 248 -0.87 0.86 22.25
C LYS A 248 0.19 0.20 21.36
N LYS A 249 -0.25 -0.54 20.34
CA LYS A 249 0.64 -1.27 19.43
C LYS A 249 1.00 -0.52 18.15
N GLY A 250 0.42 0.64 17.86
CA GLY A 250 0.64 1.35 16.60
C GLY A 250 -0.55 2.22 16.18
N TYR A 251 -0.91 2.16 14.90
CA TYR A 251 -1.92 3.01 14.30
C TYR A 251 -2.99 2.19 13.58
N LEU A 252 -4.25 2.42 13.95
CA LEU A 252 -5.43 1.80 13.34
C LEU A 252 -6.09 2.79 12.37
N PHE A 253 -6.10 2.43 11.10
CA PHE A 253 -6.71 3.19 10.01
C PHE A 253 -8.05 2.54 9.67
N LEU A 254 -9.15 3.20 10.04
CA LEU A 254 -10.51 2.76 9.77
C LEU A 254 -10.97 3.37 8.45
N ILE A 255 -11.18 2.53 7.43
CA ILE A 255 -11.68 2.95 6.13
C ILE A 255 -13.18 3.18 6.21
N ASN A 256 -13.89 2.19 6.76
CA ASN A 256 -15.33 2.24 6.97
C ASN A 256 -15.70 1.42 8.22
N SER A 257 -17.00 1.13 8.38
CA SER A 257 -17.52 0.37 9.51
C SER A 257 -17.05 -1.08 9.63
N SER A 258 -16.47 -1.65 8.57
CA SER A 258 -16.12 -3.08 8.45
C SER A 258 -14.68 -3.33 7.97
N MET A 259 -13.96 -2.31 7.50
CA MET A 259 -12.62 -2.44 6.95
C MET A 259 -11.62 -1.52 7.65
N SER A 260 -10.46 -2.08 7.97
CA SER A 260 -9.39 -1.36 8.66
C SER A 260 -8.03 -1.99 8.45
N TYR A 261 -6.99 -1.15 8.48
CA TYR A 261 -5.59 -1.57 8.51
C TYR A 261 -4.97 -1.22 9.85
N LEU A 262 -4.14 -2.12 10.38
CA LEU A 262 -3.36 -1.89 11.58
C LEU A 262 -1.88 -1.92 11.21
N PHE A 263 -1.18 -0.83 11.49
CA PHE A 263 0.27 -0.72 11.34
C PHE A 263 0.89 -0.69 12.72
N TYR A 264 1.84 -1.59 13.00
CA TYR A 264 2.48 -1.66 14.30
C TYR A 264 3.62 -0.65 14.41
N ASN A 265 3.93 -0.22 15.63
CA ASN A 265 5.07 0.65 15.89
C ASN A 265 6.41 0.02 15.48
N GLU A 266 6.50 -1.30 15.43
CA GLU A 266 7.70 -2.02 15.00
C GLU A 266 7.87 -2.07 13.47
N ASP A 267 6.84 -1.70 12.70
CA ASP A 267 6.91 -1.62 11.24
C ASP A 267 7.73 -0.42 10.75
N PHE A 268 8.06 0.50 11.65
CA PHE A 268 8.64 1.80 11.33
C PHE A 268 9.89 2.06 12.17
N THR A 269 10.85 2.77 11.59
CA THR A 269 11.95 3.36 12.37
C THR A 269 11.44 4.45 13.33
N PRO A 270 12.15 4.76 14.43
CA PRO A 270 11.73 5.82 15.35
C PRO A 270 11.48 7.17 14.66
N LYS A 271 12.31 7.54 13.67
CA LYS A 271 12.16 8.77 12.89
C LYS A 271 10.89 8.74 12.03
N GLN A 272 10.67 7.66 11.28
CA GLN A 272 9.45 7.50 10.46
C GLN A 272 8.18 7.56 11.32
N ARG A 273 8.20 6.97 12.53
CA ARG A 273 7.07 7.04 13.45
C ARG A 273 6.73 8.47 13.87
N GLN A 274 7.75 9.26 14.19
CA GLN A 274 7.56 10.64 14.62
C GLN A 274 6.96 11.47 13.50
N VAL A 275 7.55 11.42 12.30
CA VAL A 275 7.06 12.17 11.13
C VAL A 275 5.64 11.72 10.75
N LEU A 276 5.38 10.41 10.77
CA LEU A 276 4.04 9.89 10.49
C LEU A 276 3.03 10.37 11.53
N GLU A 277 3.37 10.34 12.82
CA GLU A 277 2.47 10.82 13.87
C GLU A 277 2.15 12.30 13.71
N ASP A 278 3.19 13.14 13.54
CA ASP A 278 3.04 14.58 13.39
C ASP A 278 2.18 14.93 12.15
N ASN A 279 2.31 14.16 11.07
CA ASN A 279 1.47 14.32 9.88
C ASN A 279 0.01 13.88 10.13
N LEU A 280 -0.20 12.70 10.72
CA LEU A 280 -1.54 12.16 10.98
C LEU A 280 -2.33 13.04 11.97
N MET A 281 -1.65 13.67 12.93
CA MET A 281 -2.27 14.60 13.87
C MET A 281 -2.91 15.82 13.19
N GLN A 282 -2.55 16.16 11.96
CA GLN A 282 -3.14 17.31 11.26
C GLN A 282 -4.57 17.02 10.77
N TYR A 283 -5.00 15.75 10.77
CA TYR A 283 -6.30 15.35 10.26
C TYR A 283 -7.38 15.32 11.35
N ASN A 284 -8.52 15.97 11.10
CA ASN A 284 -9.67 16.01 12.01
C ASN A 284 -10.16 14.61 12.45
N ASN A 285 -10.06 13.62 11.56
CA ASN A 285 -10.48 12.25 11.83
C ASN A 285 -9.51 11.50 12.77
N PHE A 286 -8.34 12.05 13.10
CA PHE A 286 -7.43 11.57 14.13
C PHE A 286 -7.93 11.90 15.54
N TYR A 287 -8.42 13.13 15.74
CA TYR A 287 -8.90 13.62 17.05
C TYR A 287 -10.38 13.32 17.33
N SER A 288 -11.17 13.00 16.31
CA SER A 288 -12.57 12.61 16.50
C SER A 288 -12.65 11.53 17.59
N LYS A 289 -13.42 11.74 18.67
CA LYS A 289 -13.56 10.75 19.77
C LYS A 289 -14.37 9.54 19.32
#